data_AF-A0A6V8K7G9-F1
#
_entry.id   AF-A0A6V8K7G9-F1
#
_cell.length_a   1.000
_cell.length_b   1.000
_cell.length_c   1.000
_cell.angle_alpha   90.00
_cell.angle_beta   90.00
_cell.angle_gamma   90.00
#
_symmetry.space_group_name_H-M   'P 1'
#
loop_
_entity.id
_entity.type
_entity.pdbx_description
1 polymer ?
#
loop_
_entity_poly.entity_id
_entity_poly.type
_entity_poly.pdbx_seq_one_letter_code
_entity_poly.pdbx_strand_id
1 'polypeptide(L)'
;MMATLAQLEAEPWWDREIVTVELDWLGDELCRRTGRPRVAAGTKGDRHHLRGSHRSQEWIKRSAFCSNRTYTVQGGLSPLQERYVAGFDFTPGSVDEMIAQSKRILAAMRAGRLNEVREFYGNVDGDQVVDGWDNVRDRAATSDSSHLWHWHAGLDRRYLTDKALMARIVAIALGIDQQEVPEMTPLQAQQLRDAHYTTAVAIPNPTGDGKVPLHVWAGWMTDAVKALATAVGNVDEATKEQLQKDLAELKAGVDATPDKVVTLLGADTPEEIAERLKAVLGDKSAAVGALLAAG
;
A
#
# COMPACT_ATOMS: atom_id res chain seq x y z
N MET A 1 12.10 11.18 -17.58
CA MET A 1 13.50 10.71 -17.63
C MET A 1 13.87 10.21 -16.24
N MET A 2 14.45 9.01 -16.12
CA MET A 2 15.03 8.57 -14.84
C MET A 2 16.40 9.24 -14.66
N ALA A 3 16.69 9.73 -13.45
CA ALA A 3 18.01 10.27 -13.12
C ALA A 3 19.06 9.15 -13.20
N THR A 4 20.23 9.45 -13.74
CA THR A 4 21.36 8.53 -13.69
C THR A 4 21.95 8.49 -12.28
N LEU A 5 22.67 7.41 -11.95
CA LEU A 5 23.35 7.33 -10.65
C LEU A 5 24.32 8.51 -10.45
N ALA A 6 25.07 8.88 -11.50
CA ALA A 6 25.97 10.03 -11.46
C ALA A 6 25.24 11.37 -11.20
N GLN A 7 24.02 11.54 -11.71
CA GLN A 7 23.21 12.73 -11.42
C GLN A 7 22.75 12.76 -9.95
N LEU A 8 22.39 11.60 -9.40
CA LEU A 8 21.99 11.49 -7.99
C LEU A 8 23.17 11.71 -7.05
N GLU A 9 24.32 11.09 -7.33
CA GLU A 9 25.55 11.24 -6.56
C GLU A 9 26.10 12.68 -6.60
N ALA A 10 25.81 13.44 -7.67
CA ALA A 10 26.16 14.85 -7.76
C ALA A 10 25.31 15.77 -6.87
N GLU A 11 24.17 15.30 -6.34
CA GLU A 11 23.36 16.11 -5.43
C GLU A 11 24.08 16.32 -4.09
N PRO A 12 24.10 17.54 -3.54
CA PRO A 12 24.78 17.81 -2.27
C PRO A 12 24.18 17.04 -1.09
N TRP A 13 22.98 16.47 -1.25
CA TRP A 13 22.25 15.73 -0.21
C TRP A 13 22.55 14.23 -0.21
N TRP A 14 23.09 13.66 -1.31
CA TRP A 14 23.23 12.22 -1.48
C TRP A 14 24.25 11.60 -0.49
N ASP A 15 25.42 12.20 -0.37
CA ASP A 15 26.48 11.74 0.54
C ASP A 15 26.31 12.23 1.98
N ARG A 16 25.27 13.05 2.23
CA ARG A 16 24.95 13.53 3.57
C ARG A 16 24.07 12.58 4.36
N GLU A 17 23.46 11.61 3.70
CA GLU A 17 22.62 10.59 4.34
C GLU A 17 23.43 9.77 5.35
N ILE A 18 22.83 9.46 6.49
CA ILE A 18 23.47 8.71 7.58
C ILE A 18 22.66 7.44 7.83
N VAL A 19 23.33 6.30 7.71
CA VAL A 19 22.87 5.05 8.33
C VAL A 19 23.48 5.03 9.74
N THR A 20 22.64 4.97 10.77
CA THR A 20 23.13 4.95 12.15
C THR A 20 23.80 3.61 12.47
N VAL A 21 24.71 3.60 13.44
CA VAL A 21 25.41 2.37 13.86
C VAL A 21 24.44 1.35 14.46
N GLU A 22 23.33 1.80 15.06
CA GLU A 22 22.29 0.94 15.58
C GLU A 22 21.50 0.27 14.46
N LEU A 23 21.13 1.01 13.41
CA LEU A 23 20.44 0.46 12.25
C LEU A 23 21.33 -0.49 11.44
N ASP A 24 22.62 -0.18 11.32
CA ASP A 24 23.59 -1.07 10.69
C ASP A 24 23.75 -2.37 11.50
N TRP A 25 23.84 -2.26 12.82
CA TRP A 25 23.89 -3.41 13.71
C TRP A 25 22.64 -4.29 13.64
N LEU A 26 21.44 -3.73 13.44
CA LEU A 26 20.23 -4.52 13.21
C LEU A 26 20.43 -5.49 12.03
N GLY A 27 21.01 -4.98 10.94
CA GLY A 27 21.36 -5.78 9.76
C GLY A 27 22.38 -6.86 10.07
N ASP A 28 23.48 -6.50 10.74
CA ASP A 28 24.52 -7.46 11.14
C ASP A 28 23.96 -8.58 12.02
N GLU A 29 23.14 -8.24 13.02
CA GLU A 29 22.63 -9.20 13.98
C GLU A 29 21.60 -10.15 13.38
N LEU A 30 20.70 -9.65 12.51
CA LEU A 30 19.79 -10.50 11.76
C LEU A 30 20.56 -11.45 10.84
N CYS A 31 21.49 -10.94 10.04
CA CYS A 31 22.32 -11.75 9.15
C CYS A 31 23.10 -12.83 9.92
N ARG A 32 23.75 -12.45 11.03
CA ARG A 32 24.51 -13.37 11.87
C ARG A 32 23.65 -14.49 12.47
N ARG A 33 22.47 -14.17 13.00
CA ARG A 33 21.61 -15.17 13.67
C ARG A 33 20.84 -16.07 12.72
N THR A 34 20.62 -15.63 11.49
CA THR A 34 19.91 -16.38 10.44
C THR A 34 20.86 -17.06 9.46
N GLY A 35 22.18 -16.84 9.58
CA GLY A 35 23.18 -17.35 8.64
C GLY A 35 23.10 -16.72 7.26
N ARG A 36 22.46 -15.55 7.13
CA ARG A 36 22.32 -14.83 5.85
C ARG A 36 23.55 -13.96 5.60
N PRO A 37 23.96 -13.77 4.33
CA PRO A 37 25.03 -12.83 4.01
C PRO A 37 24.61 -11.40 4.33
N ARG A 38 25.57 -10.50 4.63
CA ARG A 38 25.26 -9.10 5.00
C ARG A 38 24.43 -8.35 3.95
N VAL A 39 24.58 -8.71 2.68
CA VAL A 39 23.79 -8.15 1.56
C VAL A 39 22.29 -8.46 1.64
N ALA A 40 21.88 -9.40 2.51
CA ALA A 40 20.47 -9.68 2.77
C ALA A 40 19.78 -8.60 3.62
N ALA A 41 20.55 -7.66 4.20
CA ALA A 41 20.01 -6.52 4.93
C ALA A 41 20.31 -5.20 4.18
N GLY A 42 19.28 -4.49 3.76
CA GLY A 42 19.37 -3.21 3.04
C GLY A 42 18.93 -2.03 3.91
N THR A 43 19.52 -0.85 3.71
CA THR A 43 19.11 0.38 4.42
C THR A 43 19.01 1.58 3.48
N LYS A 44 20.15 2.08 2.99
CA LYS A 44 20.16 3.17 1.99
C LYS A 44 19.71 2.60 0.65
N GLY A 45 18.67 3.19 0.07
CA GLY A 45 18.13 2.76 -1.21
C GLY A 45 19.05 3.09 -2.38
N ASP A 46 18.85 2.40 -3.50
CA ASP A 46 19.54 2.63 -4.77
C ASP A 46 18.89 3.75 -5.61
N ARG A 47 19.32 3.91 -6.87
CA ARG A 47 18.77 4.91 -7.80
C ARG A 47 17.26 4.82 -8.07
N HIS A 48 16.61 3.71 -7.71
CA HIS A 48 15.17 3.52 -7.84
C HIS A 48 14.40 4.01 -6.61
N HIS A 49 15.09 4.18 -5.48
CA HIS A 49 14.53 4.66 -4.22
C HIS A 49 14.64 6.19 -4.13
N LEU A 50 13.78 6.89 -4.88
CA LEU A 50 13.76 8.36 -4.95
C LEU A 50 12.74 9.02 -4.01
N ARG A 51 12.28 8.29 -3.00
CA ARG A 51 11.34 8.75 -1.95
C ARG A 51 11.32 7.74 -0.80
N GLY A 52 10.67 8.11 0.31
CA GLY A 52 10.37 7.19 1.40
C GLY A 52 11.52 6.97 2.37
N SER A 53 11.37 5.97 3.23
CA SER A 53 12.22 5.71 4.40
C SER A 53 13.68 5.40 4.02
N HIS A 54 13.94 4.79 2.85
CA HIS A 54 15.28 4.54 2.30
C HIS A 54 16.09 5.78 1.94
N ARG A 55 15.48 6.97 2.05
CA ARG A 55 16.13 8.27 1.96
C ARG A 55 16.01 9.04 3.27
N SER A 56 16.99 9.89 3.52
CA SER A 56 16.95 10.85 4.62
C SER A 56 15.84 11.88 4.40
N GLN A 57 15.30 12.43 5.48
CA GLN A 57 14.33 13.52 5.38
C GLN A 57 14.94 14.78 4.76
N GLU A 58 16.23 15.05 5.01
CA GLU A 58 16.96 16.14 4.37
C GLU A 58 16.93 15.98 2.84
N TRP A 59 17.25 14.78 2.34
CA TRP A 59 17.18 14.47 0.91
C TRP A 59 15.75 14.61 0.37
N ILE A 60 14.75 14.05 1.06
CA ILE A 60 13.33 14.12 0.66
C ILE A 60 12.87 15.58 0.52
N LYS A 61 13.25 16.43 1.46
CA LYS A 61 12.85 17.85 1.47
C LYS A 61 13.58 18.67 0.42
N ARG A 62 14.82 18.33 0.07
CA ARG A 62 15.73 19.24 -0.65
C ARG A 62 16.17 18.77 -2.02
N SER A 63 16.25 17.47 -2.29
CA SER A 63 16.75 16.97 -3.57
C SER A 63 15.85 17.35 -4.73
N ALA A 64 16.43 17.70 -5.88
CA ALA A 64 15.67 17.95 -7.10
C ALA A 64 15.01 16.67 -7.65
N PHE A 65 15.57 15.50 -7.33
CA PHE A 65 15.13 14.20 -7.83
C PHE A 65 14.12 13.48 -6.93
N CYS A 66 13.76 14.06 -5.78
CA CYS A 66 12.74 13.47 -4.92
C CYS A 66 11.37 13.46 -5.60
N SER A 67 10.78 12.28 -5.73
CA SER A 67 9.48 12.10 -6.39
C SER A 67 8.28 12.29 -5.45
N ASN A 68 8.51 12.40 -4.14
CA ASN A 68 7.47 12.71 -3.15
C ASN A 68 8.08 13.38 -1.92
N ARG A 69 7.85 14.69 -1.76
CA ARG A 69 8.43 15.52 -0.70
C ARG A 69 7.70 15.46 0.65
N THR A 70 6.59 14.75 0.74
CA THR A 70 5.78 14.67 1.98
C THR A 70 5.78 13.28 2.59
N TYR A 71 6.05 12.24 1.79
CA TYR A 71 6.08 10.87 2.26
C TYR A 71 7.24 10.64 3.24
N THR A 72 6.91 10.02 4.39
CA THR A 72 7.82 9.78 5.53
C THR A 72 8.42 11.04 6.16
N VAL A 73 7.90 12.24 5.87
CA VAL A 73 8.34 13.47 6.55
C VAL A 73 7.72 13.59 7.93
N GLN A 74 8.55 13.95 8.91
CA GLN A 74 8.23 14.01 10.33
C GLN A 74 8.63 15.37 10.92
N GLY A 75 7.81 15.87 11.85
CA GLY A 75 8.12 17.04 12.66
C GLY A 75 9.01 16.70 13.87
N GLY A 76 9.61 17.73 14.48
CA GLY A 76 10.35 17.59 15.75
C GLY A 76 11.70 16.87 15.64
N LEU A 77 12.27 16.76 14.43
CA LEU A 77 13.62 16.22 14.24
C LEU A 77 14.68 17.30 14.50
N SER A 78 15.79 16.89 15.12
CA SER A 78 17.02 17.68 15.08
C SER A 78 17.62 17.72 13.65
N PRO A 79 18.47 18.70 13.32
CA PRO A 79 19.16 18.73 12.02
C PRO A 79 19.94 17.46 11.70
N LEU A 80 20.49 16.79 12.72
CA LEU A 80 21.18 15.52 12.55
C LEU A 80 20.21 14.39 12.19
N GLN A 81 19.08 14.29 12.90
CA GLN A 81 18.06 13.27 12.63
C GLN A 81 17.41 13.42 11.26
N GLU A 82 17.35 14.63 10.69
CA GLU A 82 16.87 14.81 9.31
C GLU A 82 17.75 14.06 8.31
N ARG A 83 19.02 13.82 8.62
CA ARG A 83 19.96 13.10 7.75
C ARG A 83 19.86 11.59 7.88
N TYR A 84 19.11 11.07 8.84
CA TYR A 84 19.02 9.63 9.06
C TYR A 84 18.16 8.94 8.00
N VAL A 85 18.70 7.88 7.42
CA VAL A 85 17.96 6.89 6.62
C VAL A 85 17.17 6.01 7.58
N ALA A 86 15.89 5.80 7.29
CA ALA A 86 14.95 5.13 8.18
C ALA A 86 14.36 3.84 7.63
N GLY A 87 14.68 3.49 6.38
CA GLY A 87 14.24 2.26 5.74
C GLY A 87 15.18 1.12 6.09
N PHE A 88 14.61 -0.05 6.32
CA PHE A 88 15.34 -1.28 6.56
C PHE A 88 14.65 -2.44 5.84
N ASP A 89 15.41 -3.13 5.00
CA ASP A 89 14.95 -4.33 4.29
C ASP A 89 15.70 -5.53 4.79
N PHE A 90 15.02 -6.68 4.88
CA PHE A 90 15.69 -7.94 5.17
C PHE A 90 15.11 -9.10 4.37
N THR A 91 16.00 -9.89 3.77
CA THR A 91 15.68 -11.11 3.00
C THR A 91 15.91 -12.36 3.86
N PRO A 92 14.85 -13.00 4.39
CA PRO A 92 14.98 -14.10 5.36
C PRO A 92 15.58 -15.38 4.79
N GLY A 93 15.49 -15.58 3.47
CA GLY A 93 16.17 -16.66 2.74
C GLY A 93 15.29 -17.87 2.38
N SER A 94 14.08 -17.96 2.92
CA SER A 94 13.04 -18.90 2.50
C SER A 94 11.66 -18.26 2.66
N VAL A 95 10.65 -18.82 1.98
CA VAL A 95 9.25 -18.39 2.11
C VAL A 95 8.74 -18.64 3.54
N ASP A 96 9.07 -19.79 4.14
CA ASP A 96 8.65 -20.11 5.51
C ASP A 96 9.21 -19.11 6.54
N GLU A 97 10.48 -18.71 6.40
CA GLU A 97 11.08 -17.70 7.27
C GLU A 97 10.48 -16.32 7.01
N MET A 98 10.18 -15.97 5.76
CA MET A 98 9.47 -14.74 5.41
C MET A 98 8.13 -14.66 6.13
N ILE A 99 7.29 -15.69 5.96
CA ILE A 99 5.99 -15.81 6.61
C ILE A 99 6.11 -15.71 8.13
N ALA A 100 7.02 -16.48 8.72
CA ALA A 100 7.18 -16.52 10.18
C ALA A 100 7.64 -15.16 10.73
N GLN A 101 8.62 -14.51 10.10
CA GLN A 101 9.13 -13.21 10.53
C GLN A 101 8.09 -12.10 10.35
N SER A 102 7.42 -12.04 9.19
CA SER A 102 6.37 -11.05 8.91
C SER A 102 5.19 -11.18 9.87
N LYS A 103 4.71 -12.41 10.17
CA LYS A 103 3.67 -12.62 11.19
C LYS A 103 4.05 -12.04 12.53
N ARG A 104 5.26 -12.34 13.01
CA ARG A 104 5.74 -11.89 14.33
C ARG A 104 5.84 -10.37 14.41
N ILE A 105 6.39 -9.73 13.38
CA ILE A 105 6.56 -8.27 13.34
C ILE A 105 5.21 -7.56 13.25
N LEU A 106 4.32 -7.98 12.33
CA LEU A 106 2.98 -7.42 12.18
C LEU A 106 2.16 -7.56 13.46
N ALA A 107 2.22 -8.74 14.09
CA ALA A 107 1.58 -8.99 15.37
C ALA A 107 2.11 -8.00 16.44
N ALA A 108 3.43 -7.89 16.59
CA ALA A 108 4.03 -6.99 17.56
C ALA A 108 3.69 -5.51 17.32
N MET A 109 3.64 -5.06 16.06
CA MET A 109 3.18 -3.70 15.74
C MET A 109 1.73 -3.46 16.16
N ARG A 110 0.82 -4.37 15.80
CA ARG A 110 -0.61 -4.29 16.18
C ARG A 110 -0.83 -4.34 17.69
N ALA A 111 0.06 -5.00 18.43
CA ALA A 111 0.04 -5.03 19.89
C ALA A 111 0.67 -3.78 20.55
N GLY A 112 1.13 -2.80 19.77
CA GLY A 112 1.77 -1.60 20.27
C GLY A 112 3.18 -1.83 20.83
N ARG A 113 3.82 -2.96 20.50
CA ARG A 113 5.18 -3.31 20.98
C ARG A 113 6.30 -2.70 20.12
N LEU A 114 5.94 -2.17 18.95
CA LEU A 114 6.83 -1.56 17.97
C LEU A 114 6.28 -0.22 17.47
N ASN A 115 5.79 0.64 18.38
CA ASN A 115 5.20 1.95 18.04
C ASN A 115 6.16 2.89 17.30
N GLU A 116 7.47 2.66 17.43
CA GLU A 116 8.53 3.41 16.77
C GLU A 116 8.79 2.94 15.33
N VAL A 117 8.24 1.79 14.93
CA VAL A 117 8.17 1.37 13.53
C VAL A 117 6.92 2.04 12.94
N ARG A 118 7.10 2.88 11.92
CA ARG A 118 5.99 3.63 11.30
C ARG A 118 5.18 2.75 10.37
N GLU A 119 5.86 2.00 9.53
CA GLU A 119 5.25 1.12 8.53
C GLU A 119 6.07 -0.16 8.39
N PHE A 120 5.38 -1.25 8.09
CA PHE A 120 5.98 -2.54 7.77
C PHE A 120 5.28 -3.16 6.57
N TYR A 121 6.05 -3.81 5.70
CA TYR A 121 5.56 -4.56 4.55
C TYR A 121 6.27 -5.91 4.46
N GLY A 122 5.53 -6.97 4.17
CA GLY A 122 6.06 -8.32 3.98
C GLY A 122 4.99 -9.25 3.44
N ASN A 123 5.03 -10.53 3.81
CA ASN A 123 4.06 -11.53 3.36
C ASN A 123 3.84 -12.56 4.48
N VAL A 124 2.58 -12.81 4.86
CA VAL A 124 2.23 -13.63 6.03
C VAL A 124 1.63 -14.99 5.69
N ASP A 125 1.42 -15.33 4.43
CA ASP A 125 0.77 -16.60 4.07
C ASP A 125 1.31 -17.27 2.79
N GLY A 126 2.32 -16.65 2.16
CA GLY A 126 2.98 -17.14 0.96
C GLY A 126 2.22 -16.83 -0.32
N ASP A 127 1.16 -16.01 -0.28
CA ASP A 127 0.42 -15.60 -1.46
C ASP A 127 1.19 -14.57 -2.31
N GLN A 128 0.55 -14.03 -3.35
CA GLN A 128 1.17 -13.00 -4.22
C GLN A 128 0.84 -11.57 -3.78
N VAL A 129 0.50 -11.39 -2.51
CA VAL A 129 0.06 -10.12 -1.95
C VAL A 129 0.97 -9.69 -0.82
N VAL A 130 1.15 -8.37 -0.69
CA VAL A 130 2.04 -7.79 0.33
C VAL A 130 1.21 -7.32 1.49
N ASP A 131 1.42 -7.97 2.64
CA ASP A 131 0.79 -7.59 3.89
C ASP A 131 1.56 -6.46 4.57
N GLY A 132 0.84 -5.57 5.25
CA GLY A 132 1.49 -4.48 5.95
C GLY A 132 0.65 -3.84 7.04
N TRP A 133 1.31 -3.01 7.84
CA TRP A 133 0.71 -2.22 8.90
C TRP A 133 1.35 -0.84 8.97
N ASP A 134 0.52 0.19 9.14
CA ASP A 134 0.94 1.58 9.31
C ASP A 134 0.51 2.08 10.69
N ASN A 135 1.47 2.20 11.61
CA ASN A 135 1.23 2.68 12.98
C ASN A 135 0.85 4.16 13.04
N VAL A 136 1.17 4.96 12.00
CA VAL A 136 0.83 6.39 11.96
C VAL A 136 -0.65 6.57 11.66
N ARG A 137 -1.20 5.69 10.81
CA ARG A 137 -2.61 5.67 10.43
C ARG A 137 -3.44 4.65 11.19
N ASP A 138 -2.81 3.86 12.06
CA ASP A 138 -3.40 2.77 12.84
C ASP A 138 -4.29 1.85 12.02
N ARG A 139 -3.75 1.37 10.89
CA ARG A 139 -4.50 0.54 9.94
C ARG A 139 -3.60 -0.43 9.19
N ALA A 140 -4.23 -1.45 8.63
CA ALA A 140 -3.59 -2.31 7.65
C ALA A 140 -3.19 -1.51 6.40
N ALA A 141 -2.08 -1.91 5.81
CA ALA A 141 -1.46 -1.25 4.67
C ALA A 141 -0.87 -2.30 3.72
N THR A 142 -0.46 -1.87 2.53
CA THR A 142 0.20 -2.72 1.54
C THR A 142 1.20 -1.91 0.74
N SER A 143 2.00 -2.59 -0.07
CA SER A 143 3.02 -2.00 -0.94
C SER A 143 3.05 -2.72 -2.30
N ASP A 144 4.07 -2.44 -3.11
CA ASP A 144 4.31 -3.15 -4.36
C ASP A 144 4.94 -4.53 -4.15
N SER A 145 4.88 -5.37 -5.19
CA SER A 145 5.30 -6.78 -5.16
C SER A 145 6.79 -7.03 -4.90
N SER A 146 7.63 -5.99 -4.80
CA SER A 146 9.04 -6.18 -4.43
C SER A 146 9.19 -6.75 -3.01
N HIS A 147 8.21 -6.51 -2.14
CA HIS A 147 8.16 -6.95 -0.74
C HIS A 147 7.67 -8.39 -0.55
N LEU A 148 7.45 -9.15 -1.62
CA LEU A 148 7.09 -10.58 -1.52
C LEU A 148 8.27 -11.45 -1.09
N TRP A 149 9.51 -10.97 -1.30
CA TRP A 149 10.74 -11.77 -1.12
C TRP A 149 11.65 -11.25 0.00
N HIS A 150 11.31 -10.09 0.56
CA HIS A 150 11.98 -9.45 1.68
C HIS A 150 10.94 -8.64 2.44
N TRP A 151 11.11 -8.45 3.74
CA TRP A 151 10.26 -7.52 4.47
C TRP A 151 10.94 -6.16 4.59
N HIS A 152 10.13 -5.11 4.59
CA HIS A 152 10.53 -3.72 4.75
C HIS A 152 9.98 -3.17 6.06
N ALA A 153 10.79 -2.37 6.76
CA ALA A 153 10.38 -1.57 7.89
C ALA A 153 10.81 -0.11 7.70
N GLY A 154 9.85 0.81 7.80
CA GLY A 154 10.11 2.24 7.89
C GLY A 154 10.09 2.67 9.36
N LEU A 155 11.24 3.02 9.93
CA LEU A 155 11.36 3.42 11.32
C LEU A 155 11.12 4.92 11.51
N ASP A 156 10.73 5.32 12.72
CA ASP A 156 10.69 6.72 13.10
C ASP A 156 12.11 7.25 13.32
N ARG A 157 12.51 8.30 12.58
CA ARG A 157 13.87 8.85 12.62
C ARG A 157 14.31 9.30 14.01
N ARG A 158 13.38 9.60 14.90
CA ARG A 158 13.67 9.98 16.30
C ARG A 158 14.32 8.85 17.10
N TYR A 159 14.11 7.60 16.70
CA TYR A 159 14.53 6.41 17.43
C TYR A 159 15.62 5.60 16.69
N LEU A 160 16.21 6.13 15.62
CA LEU A 160 17.21 5.39 14.84
C LEU A 160 18.55 5.18 15.57
N THR A 161 18.77 5.88 16.67
CA THR A 161 19.90 5.67 17.59
C THR A 161 19.51 4.87 18.84
N ASP A 162 18.30 4.30 18.87
CA ASP A 162 17.83 3.47 19.98
C ASP A 162 18.23 2.01 19.75
N LYS A 163 19.29 1.58 20.43
CA LYS A 163 19.77 0.19 20.36
C LYS A 163 18.77 -0.82 20.92
N ALA A 164 17.99 -0.44 21.93
CA ALA A 164 17.00 -1.32 22.55
C ALA A 164 15.84 -1.60 21.58
N LEU A 165 15.41 -0.59 20.81
CA LEU A 165 14.45 -0.78 19.72
C LEU A 165 14.99 -1.80 18.68
N MET A 166 16.23 -1.63 18.21
CA MET A 166 16.80 -2.56 17.22
C MET A 166 16.88 -3.99 17.78
N ALA A 167 17.30 -4.15 19.04
CA ALA A 167 17.37 -5.45 19.68
C ALA A 167 15.99 -6.10 19.85
N ARG A 168 14.97 -5.30 20.14
CA ARG A 168 13.57 -5.75 20.22
C ARG A 168 13.05 -6.22 18.86
N ILE A 169 13.37 -5.50 17.78
CA ILE A 169 13.04 -5.94 16.41
C ILE A 169 13.68 -7.30 16.11
N VAL A 170 14.97 -7.49 16.43
CA VAL A 170 15.65 -8.79 16.29
C VAL A 170 14.94 -9.88 17.09
N ALA A 171 14.64 -9.63 18.36
CA ALA A 171 14.01 -10.61 19.24
C ALA A 171 12.62 -11.06 18.74
N ILE A 172 11.82 -10.10 18.26
CA ILE A 172 10.50 -10.36 17.66
C ILE A 172 10.65 -11.10 16.34
N ALA A 173 11.49 -10.60 15.43
CA ALA A 173 11.71 -11.22 14.12
C ALA A 173 12.17 -12.68 14.27
N LEU A 174 13.03 -12.97 15.25
CA LEU A 174 13.53 -14.32 15.50
C LEU A 174 12.66 -15.15 16.45
N GLY A 175 11.54 -14.60 16.95
CA GLY A 175 10.60 -15.30 17.82
C GLY A 175 11.21 -15.75 19.14
N ILE A 176 12.21 -15.00 19.62
CA ILE A 176 12.81 -15.15 20.96
C ILE A 176 11.87 -14.53 22.00
N ASP A 177 11.10 -13.51 21.59
CA ASP A 177 10.15 -12.78 22.43
C ASP A 177 8.70 -13.07 22.00
N GLN A 178 8.23 -14.27 22.34
CA GLN A 178 6.86 -14.71 22.06
C GLN A 178 5.95 -14.33 23.23
N GLN A 179 5.26 -13.20 23.09
CA GLN A 179 4.02 -12.97 23.83
C GLN A 179 2.86 -13.35 22.91
N GLU A 180 1.80 -13.94 23.46
CA GLU A 180 0.57 -14.14 22.71
C GLU A 180 0.08 -12.79 22.18
N VAL A 181 -0.21 -12.76 20.88
CA VAL A 181 -0.70 -11.56 20.22
C VAL A 181 -2.09 -11.83 19.67
N PRO A 182 -3.05 -10.90 19.83
CA PRO A 182 -4.37 -11.04 19.25
C PRO A 182 -4.33 -11.22 17.73
N GLU A 183 -5.15 -12.14 17.22
CA GLU A 183 -5.38 -12.33 15.78
C GLU A 183 -5.89 -11.03 15.12
N MET A 184 -5.79 -10.96 13.79
CA MET A 184 -6.31 -9.84 13.01
C MET A 184 -7.81 -9.67 13.26
N THR A 185 -8.24 -8.47 13.68
CA THR A 185 -9.68 -8.23 13.81
C THR A 185 -10.33 -8.27 12.42
N PRO A 186 -11.63 -8.61 12.30
CA PRO A 186 -12.31 -8.59 11.01
C PRO A 186 -12.20 -7.25 10.27
N LEU A 187 -12.22 -6.13 11.01
CA LEU A 187 -12.03 -4.79 10.47
C LEU A 187 -10.61 -4.59 9.92
N GLN A 188 -9.58 -5.02 10.64
CA GLN A 188 -8.20 -4.91 10.17
C GLN A 188 -7.95 -5.80 8.94
N ALA A 189 -8.53 -7.00 8.92
CA ALA A 189 -8.48 -7.88 7.76
C ALA A 189 -9.22 -7.27 6.55
N GLN A 190 -10.34 -6.58 6.79
CA GLN A 190 -11.03 -5.83 5.75
C GLN A 190 -10.18 -4.66 5.25
N GLN A 191 -9.61 -3.84 6.14
CA GLN A 191 -8.72 -2.74 5.76
C GLN A 191 -7.52 -3.23 4.93
N LEU A 192 -6.99 -4.41 5.23
CA LEU A 192 -5.88 -5.01 4.48
C LEU A 192 -6.32 -5.38 3.07
N ARG A 193 -7.46 -6.07 2.94
CA ARG A 193 -8.08 -6.36 1.64
C ARG A 193 -8.32 -5.07 0.85
N ASP A 194 -8.95 -4.08 1.46
CA ASP A 194 -9.23 -2.78 0.85
C ASP A 194 -7.93 -2.09 0.38
N ALA A 195 -6.87 -2.15 1.19
CA ALA A 195 -5.54 -1.66 0.84
C ALA A 195 -4.96 -2.44 -0.37
N HIS A 196 -5.06 -3.76 -0.40
CA HIS A 196 -4.63 -4.61 -1.53
C HIS A 196 -5.33 -4.20 -2.83
N TYR A 197 -6.63 -3.90 -2.77
CA TYR A 197 -7.39 -3.38 -3.92
C TYR A 197 -6.93 -1.99 -4.38
N THR A 198 -6.11 -1.26 -3.61
CA THR A 198 -5.59 0.05 -3.98
C THR A 198 -4.26 0.01 -4.74
N THR A 199 -3.43 -1.02 -4.55
CA THR A 199 -2.06 -1.07 -5.10
C THR A 199 -1.86 -2.11 -6.20
N ALA A 200 -2.66 -3.19 -6.22
CA ALA A 200 -2.39 -4.35 -7.07
C ALA A 200 -2.90 -4.24 -8.51
N VAL A 201 -3.91 -3.39 -8.80
CA VAL A 201 -4.48 -3.28 -10.15
C VAL A 201 -4.80 -1.82 -10.48
N ALA A 202 -3.94 -1.22 -11.30
CA ALA A 202 -4.24 0.05 -11.96
C ALA A 202 -4.95 -0.27 -13.28
N ILE A 203 -6.27 -0.08 -13.31
CA ILE A 203 -7.08 -0.26 -14.53
C ILE A 203 -7.13 1.06 -15.31
N PRO A 204 -7.38 1.06 -16.63
CA PRO A 204 -7.62 2.28 -17.39
C PRO A 204 -8.65 3.18 -16.69
N ASN A 205 -8.34 4.47 -16.59
CA ASN A 205 -9.25 5.44 -16.02
C ASN A 205 -10.51 5.54 -16.90
N PRO A 206 -11.72 5.22 -16.39
CA PRO A 206 -12.93 5.25 -17.20
C PRO A 206 -13.39 6.67 -17.58
N THR A 207 -12.79 7.72 -16.99
CA THR A 207 -13.16 9.13 -17.27
C THR A 207 -12.16 9.86 -18.16
N GLY A 208 -11.22 9.16 -18.81
CA GLY A 208 -10.20 9.77 -19.69
C GLY A 208 -8.79 9.22 -19.45
N ASP A 209 -7.77 10.02 -19.78
CA ASP A 209 -6.38 9.54 -19.77
C ASP A 209 -5.88 9.09 -18.39
N GLY A 210 -5.15 7.97 -18.38
CA GLY A 210 -4.42 7.45 -17.23
C GLY A 210 -4.94 6.10 -16.72
N LYS A 211 -4.45 5.71 -15.55
CA LYS A 211 -4.93 4.52 -14.82
C LYS A 211 -5.42 4.94 -13.44
N VAL A 212 -6.53 4.39 -12.98
CA VAL A 212 -7.03 4.57 -11.62
C VAL A 212 -6.84 3.29 -10.81
N PRO A 213 -6.59 3.41 -9.50
CA PRO A 213 -6.65 2.27 -8.59
C PRO A 213 -8.03 1.59 -8.63
N LEU A 214 -8.07 0.25 -8.60
CA LEU A 214 -9.31 -0.53 -8.66
C LEU A 214 -10.35 -0.15 -7.60
N HIS A 215 -9.95 0.24 -6.38
CA HIS A 215 -10.90 0.71 -5.36
C HIS A 215 -11.61 2.03 -5.72
N VAL A 216 -10.98 2.94 -6.45
CA VAL A 216 -11.61 4.18 -6.94
C VAL A 216 -12.70 3.82 -7.94
N TRP A 217 -12.43 2.81 -8.77
CA TRP A 217 -13.39 2.29 -9.74
C TRP A 217 -14.50 1.46 -9.09
N ALA A 218 -14.17 0.64 -8.09
CA ALA A 218 -15.16 -0.10 -7.30
C ALA A 218 -16.08 0.86 -6.52
N GLY A 219 -15.54 1.98 -6.03
CA GLY A 219 -16.32 3.08 -5.47
C GLY A 219 -17.28 3.68 -6.50
N TRP A 220 -16.77 4.07 -7.68
CA TRP A 220 -17.60 4.56 -8.78
C TRP A 220 -18.70 3.57 -9.18
N MET A 221 -18.37 2.29 -9.35
CA MET A 221 -19.34 1.23 -9.68
C MET A 221 -20.39 1.05 -8.58
N THR A 222 -19.98 1.11 -7.32
CA THR A 222 -20.90 1.03 -6.19
C THR A 222 -21.88 2.20 -6.22
N ASP A 223 -21.40 3.40 -6.53
CA ASP A 223 -22.24 4.60 -6.61
C ASP A 223 -23.13 4.60 -7.85
N ALA A 224 -22.65 4.06 -8.98
CA ALA A 224 -23.47 3.80 -10.17
C ALA A 224 -24.58 2.78 -9.90
N VAL A 225 -24.27 1.67 -9.19
CA VAL A 225 -25.23 0.65 -8.75
C VAL A 225 -26.29 1.25 -7.82
N LYS A 226 -25.89 2.12 -6.89
CA LYS A 226 -26.85 2.85 -6.02
C LYS A 226 -27.73 3.79 -6.83
N ALA A 227 -27.15 4.58 -7.74
CA ALA A 227 -27.90 5.49 -8.60
C ALA A 227 -28.93 4.76 -9.47
N LEU A 228 -28.55 3.60 -10.03
CA LEU A 228 -29.46 2.73 -10.79
C LEU A 228 -30.58 2.16 -9.92
N ALA A 229 -30.26 1.68 -8.71
CA ALA A 229 -31.26 1.18 -7.77
C ALA A 229 -32.28 2.28 -7.38
N THR A 230 -31.84 3.53 -7.24
CA THR A 230 -32.73 4.67 -7.04
C THR A 230 -33.58 4.97 -8.28
N ALA A 231 -33.01 4.85 -9.49
CA ALA A 231 -33.73 5.09 -10.74
C ALA A 231 -34.85 4.05 -10.98
N VAL A 232 -34.62 2.77 -10.64
CA VAL A 232 -35.62 1.68 -10.70
C VAL A 232 -36.93 2.04 -10.01
N GLY A 233 -36.89 2.81 -8.92
CA GLY A 233 -38.09 3.25 -8.19
C GLY A 233 -38.89 4.37 -8.88
N ASN A 234 -38.35 5.00 -9.92
CA ASN A 234 -38.83 6.27 -10.49
C ASN A 234 -39.11 6.22 -12.01
N VAL A 235 -39.11 5.03 -12.61
CA VAL A 235 -39.35 4.81 -14.04
C VAL A 235 -40.59 3.93 -14.25
N ASP A 236 -41.11 3.88 -15.48
CA ASP A 236 -42.20 2.98 -15.84
C ASP A 236 -41.80 1.50 -15.68
N GLU A 237 -42.78 0.60 -15.61
CA GLU A 237 -42.56 -0.81 -15.31
C GLU A 237 -41.68 -1.52 -16.35
N ALA A 238 -41.74 -1.15 -17.63
CA ALA A 238 -40.89 -1.76 -18.67
C ALA A 238 -39.41 -1.36 -18.48
N THR A 239 -39.15 -0.09 -18.21
CA THR A 239 -37.80 0.43 -17.94
C THR A 239 -37.26 -0.10 -16.61
N LYS A 240 -38.14 -0.24 -15.61
CA LYS A 240 -37.83 -0.78 -14.28
C LYS A 240 -37.37 -2.23 -14.36
N GLU A 241 -38.08 -3.08 -15.11
CA GLU A 241 -37.71 -4.49 -15.31
C GLU A 241 -36.32 -4.62 -15.96
N GLN A 242 -36.05 -3.81 -16.99
CA GLN A 242 -34.73 -3.82 -17.65
C GLN A 242 -33.62 -3.35 -16.72
N LEU A 243 -33.81 -2.25 -15.98
CA LEU A 243 -32.83 -1.76 -15.02
C LEU A 243 -32.60 -2.72 -13.85
N GLN A 244 -33.63 -3.44 -13.40
CA GLN A 244 -33.50 -4.48 -12.37
C GLN A 244 -32.65 -5.67 -12.85
N LYS A 245 -32.82 -6.06 -14.12
CA LYS A 245 -31.99 -7.10 -14.74
C LYS A 245 -30.54 -6.67 -14.83
N ASP A 246 -30.27 -5.47 -15.36
CA ASP A 246 -28.92 -4.94 -15.50
C ASP A 246 -28.24 -4.77 -14.12
N LEU A 247 -28.98 -4.31 -13.11
CA LEU A 247 -28.51 -4.19 -11.73
C LEU A 247 -28.17 -5.56 -11.11
N ALA A 248 -28.95 -6.60 -11.40
CA ALA A 248 -28.70 -7.95 -10.91
C ALA A 248 -27.46 -8.57 -11.57
N GLU A 249 -27.28 -8.37 -12.89
CA GLU A 249 -26.10 -8.82 -13.64
C GLU A 249 -24.82 -8.13 -13.13
N LEU A 250 -24.88 -6.80 -12.89
CA LEU A 250 -23.77 -6.03 -12.34
C LEU A 250 -23.40 -6.46 -10.92
N LYS A 251 -24.38 -6.64 -10.01
CA LYS A 251 -24.14 -7.13 -8.65
C LYS A 251 -23.52 -8.52 -8.64
N ALA A 252 -24.04 -9.44 -9.45
CA ALA A 252 -23.49 -10.77 -9.59
C ALA A 252 -22.05 -10.75 -10.11
N GLY A 253 -21.70 -9.80 -10.98
CA GLY A 253 -20.33 -9.59 -11.45
C GLY A 253 -19.38 -9.08 -10.35
N VAL A 254 -19.82 -8.08 -9.57
CA VAL A 254 -19.04 -7.48 -8.46
C VAL A 254 -18.77 -8.51 -7.35
N ASP A 255 -19.77 -9.32 -6.99
CA ASP A 255 -19.64 -10.33 -5.93
C ASP A 255 -18.76 -11.53 -6.33
N ALA A 256 -18.47 -11.72 -7.62
CA ALA A 256 -17.94 -12.98 -8.16
C ALA A 256 -16.45 -13.00 -8.53
N THR A 257 -15.61 -12.06 -8.04
CA THR A 257 -14.13 -11.91 -8.22
C THR A 257 -13.65 -10.92 -9.32
N PRO A 258 -12.46 -10.31 -9.18
CA PRO A 258 -11.93 -9.29 -10.10
C PRO A 258 -11.78 -9.74 -11.56
N ASP A 259 -11.38 -10.98 -11.82
CA ASP A 259 -11.18 -11.50 -13.19
C ASP A 259 -12.49 -11.59 -13.97
N LYS A 260 -13.60 -11.85 -13.29
CA LYS A 260 -14.94 -11.84 -13.90
C LYS A 260 -15.43 -10.43 -14.16
N VAL A 261 -15.10 -9.45 -13.32
CA VAL A 261 -15.41 -8.04 -13.58
C VAL A 261 -14.70 -7.55 -14.84
N VAL A 262 -13.41 -7.88 -15.00
CA VAL A 262 -12.63 -7.56 -16.21
C VAL A 262 -13.18 -8.31 -17.45
N THR A 263 -13.66 -9.55 -17.28
CA THR A 263 -14.24 -10.35 -18.37
C THR A 263 -15.65 -9.90 -18.77
N LEU A 264 -16.51 -9.52 -17.82
CA LEU A 264 -17.85 -8.97 -18.06
C LEU A 264 -17.79 -7.62 -18.80
N LEU A 265 -16.71 -6.87 -18.59
CA LEU A 265 -16.43 -5.60 -19.27
C LEU A 265 -15.48 -5.77 -20.47
N GLY A 266 -15.11 -7.01 -20.79
CA GLY A 266 -14.09 -7.36 -21.77
C GLY A 266 -14.53 -7.28 -23.24
N ALA A 267 -15.59 -6.54 -23.54
CA ALA A 267 -16.03 -6.25 -24.91
C ALA A 267 -16.71 -4.89 -25.08
N ASP A 268 -17.12 -4.22 -23.99
CA ASP A 268 -17.79 -2.93 -24.04
C ASP A 268 -16.91 -1.87 -23.35
N THR A 269 -16.56 -0.82 -24.09
CA THR A 269 -15.95 0.42 -23.58
C THR A 269 -16.88 1.10 -22.56
N PRO A 270 -16.35 1.89 -21.60
CA PRO A 270 -17.16 2.71 -20.72
C PRO A 270 -18.15 3.61 -21.47
N GLU A 271 -17.78 4.07 -22.66
CA GLU A 271 -18.64 4.78 -23.59
C GLU A 271 -19.82 3.90 -24.06
N GLU A 272 -19.60 2.63 -24.40
CA GLU A 272 -20.67 1.69 -24.78
C GLU A 272 -21.60 1.36 -23.60
N ILE A 273 -21.07 1.25 -22.39
CA ILE A 273 -21.86 1.07 -21.17
C ILE A 273 -22.66 2.35 -20.87
N ALA A 274 -22.03 3.52 -20.97
CA ALA A 274 -22.67 4.81 -20.77
C ALA A 274 -23.71 5.11 -21.86
N GLU A 275 -23.48 4.72 -23.11
CA GLU A 275 -24.44 4.86 -24.21
C GLU A 275 -25.60 3.88 -24.07
N ARG A 276 -25.39 2.64 -23.60
CA ARG A 276 -26.49 1.74 -23.22
C ARG A 276 -27.32 2.31 -22.07
N LEU A 277 -26.65 2.88 -21.06
CA LEU A 277 -27.33 3.56 -19.96
C LEU A 277 -28.08 4.81 -20.43
N LYS A 278 -27.52 5.64 -21.31
CA LYS A 278 -28.20 6.79 -21.91
C LYS A 278 -29.37 6.37 -22.80
N ALA A 279 -29.22 5.32 -23.60
CA ALA A 279 -30.27 4.79 -24.46
C ALA A 279 -31.47 4.26 -23.66
N VAL A 280 -31.22 3.68 -22.49
CA VAL A 280 -32.26 3.18 -21.57
C VAL A 280 -32.88 4.33 -20.74
N LEU A 281 -32.10 5.34 -20.36
CA LEU A 281 -32.55 6.42 -19.48
C LEU A 281 -33.11 7.66 -20.23
N GLY A 282 -32.88 7.78 -21.53
CA GLY A 282 -33.35 8.90 -22.36
C GLY A 282 -32.96 10.28 -21.81
N ASP A 283 -33.88 11.25 -21.89
CA ASP A 283 -33.69 12.64 -21.40
C ASP A 283 -33.51 12.75 -19.86
N LYS A 284 -33.61 11.64 -19.11
CA LYS A 284 -33.44 11.63 -17.65
C LYS A 284 -31.99 11.46 -17.19
N SER A 285 -31.03 11.34 -18.11
CA SER A 285 -29.58 11.28 -17.81
C SER A 285 -29.08 12.48 -16.99
N ALA A 286 -29.67 13.67 -17.18
CA ALA A 286 -29.36 14.86 -16.40
C ALA A 286 -29.77 14.74 -14.92
N ALA A 287 -30.85 14.02 -14.61
CA ALA A 287 -31.31 13.80 -13.24
C ALA A 287 -30.40 12.81 -12.48
N VAL A 288 -29.86 11.81 -13.18
CA VAL A 288 -28.86 10.88 -12.65
C VAL A 288 -27.52 11.60 -12.45
N GLY A 289 -27.12 12.47 -13.39
CA GLY A 289 -25.93 13.31 -13.24
C GLY A 289 -25.98 14.25 -12.03
N ALA A 290 -27.15 14.82 -11.72
CA ALA A 290 -27.35 15.67 -10.55
C ALA A 290 -27.31 14.90 -9.22
N LEU A 291 -27.77 13.64 -9.20
CA LEU A 291 -27.69 12.75 -8.03
C LEU A 291 -26.26 12.25 -7.76
N LEU A 292 -25.48 11.96 -8.81
CA LEU A 292 -24.07 11.62 -8.70
C LEU A 292 -23.19 12.79 -8.22
N ALA A 293 -23.61 14.03 -8.47
CA ALA A 293 -22.90 15.23 -8.00
C ALA A 293 -23.27 15.65 -6.56
N ALA A 294 -24.28 15.01 -5.96
CA ALA A 294 -24.81 15.34 -4.63
C ALA A 294 -24.43 14.33 -3.53
N GLY A 295 -23.72 13.26 -3.87
CA GLY A 295 -23.12 12.28 -2.94
C GLY A 295 -21.60 12.43 -2.87
#